data_AF-A0A963I9D4-F1
#
_entry.id   AF-A0A963I9D4-F1
#
_cell.length_a   1.000
_cell.length_b   1.000
_cell.length_c   1.000
_cell.angle_alpha   90.00
_cell.angle_beta   90.00
_cell.angle_gamma   90.00
#
_symmetry.space_group_name_H-M   'P 1'
#
loop_
_entity.id
_entity.type
_entity.pdbx_description
1 polymer ?
#
loop_
_entity_poly.entity_id
_entity_poly.type
_entity_poly.pdbx_seq_one_letter_code
_entity_poly.pdbx_strand_id
1 'polypeptide(L)'
;EFTVAEQDQVQNTLLLFGTTVVAGTLLGLAGAWLLANLMRRQLLPEYLHRIGSLALVLGVFAFANAFAAESGLLAVTVMGMRLANTENLIVEDILNFKETLTLLLISILFIVLAARLDPHAFAGMGWGAFGVMLAILFVARPVTVWLSAIGSKLDWRQKTVLAWIAPRGIVAAAVSALFAL
;
A
#
# COMPACT_ATOMS: atom_id res chain seq x y z
N GLU A 1 23.25 -30.63 -9.53
CA GLU A 1 23.89 -29.45 -8.92
C GLU A 1 23.06 -28.17 -9.07
N PHE A 2 22.44 -27.90 -10.23
CA PHE A 2 21.56 -26.71 -10.40
C PHE A 2 20.20 -26.76 -9.67
N THR A 3 19.69 -27.93 -9.31
CA THR A 3 18.41 -28.08 -8.61
C THR A 3 18.48 -27.87 -7.09
N VAL A 4 19.68 -27.95 -6.48
CA VAL A 4 19.86 -27.75 -5.03
C VAL A 4 20.00 -26.26 -4.70
N ALA A 5 20.63 -25.47 -5.59
CA ALA A 5 20.76 -24.02 -5.43
C ALA A 5 19.40 -23.28 -5.54
N GLU A 6 18.48 -23.76 -6.37
CA GLU A 6 17.15 -23.16 -6.54
C GLU A 6 16.24 -23.43 -5.33
N GLN A 7 16.37 -24.60 -4.70
CA GLN A 7 15.56 -24.99 -3.55
C GLN A 7 15.96 -24.22 -2.28
N ASP A 8 17.26 -23.98 -2.06
CA ASP A 8 17.74 -23.10 -0.98
C ASP A 8 17.35 -21.63 -1.21
N GLN A 9 17.29 -21.19 -2.47
CA GLN A 9 16.90 -19.83 -2.82
C GLN A 9 15.41 -19.58 -2.59
N VAL A 10 14.53 -20.50 -3.01
CA VAL A 10 13.08 -20.41 -2.76
C VAL A 10 12.78 -20.47 -1.26
N GLN A 11 13.46 -21.34 -0.51
CA GLN A 11 13.29 -21.46 0.93
C GLN A 11 13.74 -20.18 1.65
N ASN A 12 14.86 -19.58 1.24
CA ASN A 12 15.32 -18.29 1.77
C ASN A 12 14.37 -17.14 1.40
N THR A 13 13.81 -17.09 0.19
CA THR A 13 12.81 -16.08 -0.18
C THR A 13 11.52 -16.25 0.61
N LEU A 14 11.05 -17.48 0.82
CA LEU A 14 9.87 -17.75 1.65
C LEU A 14 10.11 -17.35 3.11
N LEU A 15 11.30 -17.63 3.65
CA LEU A 15 11.66 -17.27 5.01
C LEU A 15 11.79 -15.75 5.19
N LEU A 16 12.38 -15.05 4.21
CA LEU A 16 12.44 -13.59 4.21
C LEU A 16 11.03 -12.98 4.15
N PHE A 17 10.17 -13.50 3.26
CA PHE A 17 8.78 -13.07 3.16
C PHE A 17 7.98 -13.35 4.43
N GLY A 18 8.13 -14.54 5.02
CA GLY A 18 7.50 -14.87 6.30
C GLY A 18 7.96 -13.93 7.41
N THR A 19 9.26 -13.62 7.45
CA THR A 19 9.84 -12.71 8.44
C THR A 19 9.34 -11.28 8.25
N THR A 20 9.25 -10.76 7.03
CA THR A 20 8.73 -9.41 6.76
C THR A 20 7.26 -9.28 7.14
N VAL A 21 6.44 -10.28 6.85
CA VAL A 21 5.02 -10.32 7.22
C VAL A 21 4.86 -10.37 8.73
N VAL A 22 5.58 -11.26 9.42
CA VAL A 22 5.50 -11.40 10.88
C VAL A 22 6.01 -10.14 11.57
N ALA A 23 7.18 -9.62 11.18
CA ALA A 23 7.75 -8.40 11.74
C ALA A 23 6.83 -7.19 11.51
N GLY A 24 6.33 -7.00 10.28
CA GLY A 24 5.41 -5.92 9.97
C GLY A 24 4.12 -6.00 10.77
N THR A 25 3.52 -7.19 10.90
CA THR A 25 2.28 -7.37 11.65
C THR A 25 2.49 -7.10 13.15
N LEU A 26 3.54 -7.65 13.75
CA LEU A 26 3.85 -7.46 15.16
C LEU A 26 4.15 -6.00 15.49
N LEU A 27 5.00 -5.34 14.69
CA LEU A 27 5.35 -3.93 14.89
C LEU A 27 4.16 -3.01 14.63
N GLY A 28 3.30 -3.33 13.66
CA GLY A 28 2.06 -2.60 13.41
C GLY A 28 1.08 -2.69 14.59
N LEU A 29 0.89 -3.88 15.16
CA LEU A 29 0.06 -4.07 16.35
C LEU A 29 0.63 -3.36 17.58
N ALA A 30 1.95 -3.44 17.78
CA ALA A 30 2.64 -2.73 18.85
C ALA A 30 2.50 -1.20 18.70
N GLY A 31 2.67 -0.68 17.50
CA GLY A 31 2.49 0.74 17.18
C GLY A 31 1.06 1.23 17.42
N ALA A 32 0.05 0.43 17.03
CA ALA A 32 -1.35 0.73 17.31
C ALA A 32 -1.65 0.75 18.81
N TRP A 33 -1.16 -0.25 19.54
CA TRP A 33 -1.33 -0.33 20.99
C TRP A 33 -0.66 0.86 21.70
N LEU A 34 0.55 1.24 21.26
CA LEU A 34 1.27 2.39 21.79
C LEU A 34 0.48 3.68 21.59
N LEU A 35 0.04 3.97 20.36
CA LEU A 35 -0.72 5.19 20.07
C LEU A 35 -2.06 5.21 20.82
N ALA A 36 -2.78 4.08 20.83
CA ALA A 36 -4.03 3.94 21.57
C ALA A 36 -3.85 4.22 23.07
N ASN A 37 -2.78 3.68 23.68
CA ASN A 37 -2.50 3.90 25.09
C ASN A 37 -2.08 5.35 25.39
N LEU A 38 -1.30 5.99 24.51
CA LEU A 38 -0.93 7.41 24.64
C LEU A 38 -2.17 8.32 24.63
N MET A 39 -3.10 8.07 23.71
CA MET A 39 -4.35 8.81 23.61
C MET A 39 -5.28 8.57 24.80
N ARG A 40 -5.45 7.30 25.23
CA ARG A 40 -6.29 6.95 26.38
C ARG A 40 -5.82 7.57 27.69
N ARG A 41 -4.50 7.69 27.87
CA ARG A 41 -3.91 8.29 29.07
C ARG A 41 -3.88 9.82 29.04
N GLN A 42 -4.45 10.46 28.02
CA GLN A 42 -4.41 11.92 27.80
C GLN A 42 -2.98 12.49 27.87
N LEU A 43 -1.97 11.67 27.51
CA LEU A 43 -0.56 12.09 27.54
C LEU A 43 -0.23 13.05 26.38
N LEU A 44 -1.10 13.09 25.36
CA LEU A 44 -0.99 14.01 24.24
C LEU A 44 -2.05 15.11 24.39
N PRO A 45 -1.66 16.39 24.39
CA PRO A 45 -2.60 17.51 24.24
C PRO A 45 -3.33 17.43 22.88
N GLU A 46 -4.57 17.93 22.80
CA GLU A 46 -5.42 17.89 21.58
C GLU A 46 -4.72 18.43 20.32
N TYR A 47 -3.94 19.51 20.44
CA TYR A 47 -3.18 20.06 19.32
C TYR A 47 -2.04 19.16 18.82
N LEU A 48 -1.48 18.32 19.72
CA LEU A 48 -0.39 17.38 19.40
C LEU A 48 -0.90 16.07 18.80
N HIS A 49 -2.20 15.76 18.90
CA HIS A 49 -2.73 14.48 18.41
C HIS A 49 -2.48 14.27 16.91
N ARG A 50 -2.65 15.32 16.09
CA ARG A 50 -2.44 15.25 14.63
C ARG A 50 -0.99 15.00 14.26
N ILE A 51 -0.08 15.81 14.80
CA ILE A 51 1.35 15.74 14.46
C ILE A 51 2.00 14.52 15.15
N GLY A 52 1.63 14.24 16.40
CA GLY A 52 2.14 13.12 17.18
C GLY A 52 1.72 11.77 16.61
N SER A 53 0.48 11.63 16.16
CA SER A 53 0.03 10.39 15.49
C SER A 53 0.77 10.18 14.17
N LEU A 54 0.92 11.22 13.33
CA LEU A 54 1.70 11.13 12.10
C LEU A 54 3.16 10.76 12.37
N ALA A 55 3.79 11.42 13.35
CA ALA A 55 5.17 11.13 13.75
C ALA A 55 5.33 9.69 14.24
N LEU A 56 4.37 9.17 15.00
CA LEU A 56 4.39 7.79 15.47
C LEU A 56 4.18 6.80 14.33
N VAL A 57 3.26 7.09 13.40
CA VAL A 57 3.07 6.28 12.18
C VAL A 57 4.36 6.23 11.35
N LEU A 58 5.03 7.36 11.13
CA LEU A 58 6.30 7.43 10.43
C LEU A 58 7.43 6.73 11.20
N GLY A 59 7.43 6.83 12.53
CA GLY A 59 8.38 6.13 13.39
C GLY A 59 8.22 4.61 13.32
N VAL A 60 6.99 4.10 13.37
CA VAL A 60 6.68 2.68 13.20
C VAL A 60 7.07 2.21 11.80
N PHE A 61 6.76 3.00 10.77
CA PHE A 61 7.19 2.71 9.39
C PHE A 61 8.72 2.56 9.30
N ALA A 62 9.46 3.56 9.78
CA ALA A 62 10.92 3.60 9.70
C ALA A 62 11.56 2.46 10.51
N PHE A 63 11.06 2.21 11.71
CA PHE A 63 11.56 1.15 12.58
C PHE A 63 11.30 -0.25 12.00
N ALA A 64 10.09 -0.49 11.49
CA ALA A 64 9.76 -1.75 10.83
C ALA A 64 10.59 -1.95 9.55
N ASN A 65 10.68 -0.92 8.71
CA ASN A 65 11.48 -0.99 7.49
C ASN A 65 12.98 -1.19 7.76
N ALA A 66 13.51 -0.70 8.89
CA ALA A 66 14.89 -0.94 9.31
C ALA A 66 15.12 -2.39 9.78
N PHE A 67 14.12 -3.02 10.41
CA PHE A 67 14.19 -4.42 10.82
C PHE A 67 14.09 -5.38 9.64
N ALA A 68 13.11 -5.14 8.76
CA ALA A 68 12.90 -5.92 7.57
C ALA A 68 12.45 -4.99 6.46
N ALA A 69 13.25 -4.90 5.40
CA ALA A 69 12.95 -4.07 4.24
C ALA A 69 11.53 -4.39 3.73
N GLU A 70 10.79 -3.35 3.34
CA GLU A 70 9.41 -3.41 2.83
C GLU A 70 8.32 -3.72 3.89
N SER A 71 8.69 -4.18 5.09
CA SER A 71 7.72 -4.46 6.16
C SER A 71 7.05 -3.21 6.74
N GLY A 72 7.66 -2.02 6.55
CA GLY A 72 7.14 -0.75 7.08
C GLY A 72 5.75 -0.39 6.56
N LEU A 73 5.48 -0.59 5.27
CA LEU A 73 4.18 -0.29 4.68
C LEU A 73 3.09 -1.22 5.27
N LEU A 74 3.43 -2.50 5.44
CA LEU A 74 2.55 -3.48 6.05
C LEU A 74 2.30 -3.15 7.52
N ALA A 75 3.33 -2.76 8.28
CA ALA A 75 3.21 -2.36 9.68
C ALA A 75 2.24 -1.18 9.88
N VAL A 76 2.39 -0.11 9.09
CA VAL A 76 1.48 1.04 9.16
C VAL A 76 0.05 0.67 8.76
N THR A 77 -0.11 -0.23 7.79
CA THR A 77 -1.44 -0.70 7.35
C THR A 77 -2.13 -1.49 8.46
N VAL A 78 -1.43 -2.43 9.09
CA VAL A 78 -1.93 -3.20 10.24
C VAL A 78 -2.24 -2.27 11.43
N MET A 79 -1.35 -1.30 11.69
CA MET A 79 -1.54 -0.30 12.72
C MET A 79 -2.84 0.49 12.51
N GLY A 80 -3.04 1.03 11.30
CA GLY A 80 -4.24 1.78 10.93
C GLY A 80 -5.51 0.94 11.04
N MET A 81 -5.48 -0.32 10.58
CA MET A 81 -6.60 -1.25 10.71
C MET A 81 -6.96 -1.52 12.17
N ARG A 82 -5.95 -1.71 13.04
CA ARG A 82 -6.18 -1.95 14.46
C ARG A 82 -6.73 -0.71 15.18
N LEU A 83 -6.20 0.48 14.86
CA LEU A 83 -6.69 1.75 15.42
C LEU A 83 -8.14 2.03 15.01
N ALA A 84 -8.49 1.81 13.75
CA ALA A 84 -9.86 1.99 13.24
C ALA A 84 -10.86 1.04 13.92
N ASN A 85 -10.41 -0.13 14.39
CA ASN A 85 -11.23 -1.11 15.10
C ASN A 85 -11.12 -1.00 16.64
N THR A 86 -10.50 0.04 17.18
CA THR A 86 -10.36 0.19 18.63
C THR A 86 -11.45 1.11 19.18
N GLU A 87 -12.33 0.56 20.01
CA GLU A 87 -13.40 1.31 20.67
C GLU A 87 -12.84 2.37 21.63
N ASN A 88 -13.58 3.47 21.85
CA ASN A 88 -13.22 4.57 22.75
C ASN A 88 -11.93 5.33 22.39
N LEU A 89 -11.59 5.42 21.10
CA LEU A 89 -10.57 6.35 20.59
C LEU A 89 -11.20 7.33 19.61
N ILE A 90 -11.01 8.62 19.86
CA ILE A 90 -11.42 9.67 18.92
C ILE A 90 -10.31 9.81 17.88
N VAL A 91 -10.51 9.23 16.70
CA VAL A 91 -9.52 9.23 15.61
C VAL A 91 -9.90 10.15 14.45
N GLU A 92 -11.10 10.73 14.45
CA GLU A 92 -11.60 11.66 13.42
C GLU A 92 -10.62 12.79 13.09
N ASP A 93 -10.03 13.45 14.11
CA ASP A 93 -9.11 14.56 13.87
C ASP A 93 -7.83 14.11 13.15
N ILE A 94 -7.37 12.90 13.43
CA ILE A 94 -6.21 12.29 12.77
C ILE A 94 -6.57 11.92 11.34
N LEU A 95 -7.76 11.38 11.12
CA LEU A 95 -8.26 11.00 9.80
C LEU A 95 -8.47 12.22 8.90
N ASN A 96 -9.07 13.30 9.41
CA ASN A 96 -9.27 14.55 8.67
C ASN A 96 -7.94 15.20 8.27
N PHE A 97 -6.97 15.20 9.19
CA PHE A 97 -5.62 15.68 8.90
C PHE A 97 -4.93 14.82 7.85
N LYS A 98 -5.01 13.50 7.98
CA LYS A 98 -4.50 12.55 6.99
C LYS A 98 -5.14 12.76 5.62
N GLU A 99 -6.46 12.97 5.55
CA GLU A 99 -7.18 13.20 4.29
C GLU A 99 -6.63 14.44 3.58
N THR A 100 -6.49 15.54 4.30
CA THR A 100 -5.90 16.78 3.76
C THR A 100 -4.48 16.55 3.24
N LEU A 101 -3.62 15.87 4.02
CA LEU A 101 -2.27 15.50 3.58
C LEU A 101 -2.29 14.59 2.35
N THR A 102 -3.19 13.62 2.33
CA THR A 102 -3.31 12.65 1.22
C THR A 102 -3.69 13.37 -0.06
N LEU A 103 -4.63 14.32 0.00
CA LEU A 103 -5.00 15.15 -1.16
C LEU A 103 -3.81 15.98 -1.67
N LEU A 104 -3.06 16.62 -0.78
CA LEU A 104 -1.86 17.38 -1.16
C LEU A 104 -0.79 16.50 -1.79
N LEU A 105 -0.47 15.36 -1.16
CA LEU A 105 0.56 14.43 -1.63
C LEU A 105 0.20 13.79 -2.97
N ILE A 106 -1.06 13.37 -3.14
CA ILE A 106 -1.53 12.80 -4.42
C ILE A 106 -1.48 13.85 -5.52
N SER A 107 -1.89 15.09 -5.23
CA SER A 107 -1.84 16.19 -6.20
C SER A 107 -0.41 16.44 -6.68
N ILE A 108 0.54 16.53 -5.75
CA ILE A 108 1.95 16.70 -6.08
C ILE A 108 2.49 15.49 -6.85
N LEU A 109 2.15 14.26 -6.44
CA LEU A 109 2.58 13.03 -7.12
C LEU A 109 2.18 13.03 -8.60
N PHE A 110 0.93 13.37 -8.92
CA PHE A 110 0.48 13.42 -10.31
C PHE A 110 1.17 14.53 -11.12
N ILE A 111 1.40 15.70 -10.51
CA ILE A 111 2.15 16.79 -11.17
C ILE A 111 3.59 16.35 -11.47
N VAL A 112 4.28 15.75 -10.50
CA VAL A 112 5.65 15.26 -10.66
C VAL A 112 5.72 14.13 -11.68
N LEU A 113 4.75 13.21 -11.68
CA LEU A 113 4.67 12.14 -12.66
C LEU A 113 4.52 12.69 -14.08
N ALA A 114 3.62 13.64 -14.29
CA ALA A 114 3.43 14.30 -15.58
C ALA A 114 4.69 15.06 -16.03
N ALA A 115 5.36 15.75 -15.11
CA ALA A 115 6.59 16.48 -15.38
C ALA A 115 7.79 15.57 -15.73
N ARG A 116 7.79 14.31 -15.26
CA ARG A 116 8.84 13.31 -15.54
C ARG A 116 8.65 12.54 -16.84
N LEU A 117 7.50 12.65 -17.50
CA LEU A 117 7.27 11.97 -18.77
C LEU A 117 8.11 12.61 -19.87
N ASP A 118 9.07 11.85 -20.41
CA ASP A 118 9.82 12.25 -21.61
C ASP A 118 8.95 12.00 -22.86
N PRO A 119 8.54 13.05 -23.59
CA PRO A 119 7.74 12.91 -24.80
C PRO A 119 8.44 12.09 -25.89
N HIS A 120 9.77 12.11 -25.95
CA HIS A 120 10.55 11.39 -26.95
C HIS A 120 10.59 9.89 -26.68
N ALA A 121 10.82 9.50 -25.42
CA ALA A 121 10.75 8.10 -25.00
C ALA A 121 9.33 7.53 -25.15
N PHE A 122 8.30 8.34 -24.87
CA PHE A 122 6.90 7.96 -25.05
C PHE A 122 6.54 7.77 -26.53
N ALA A 123 6.99 8.67 -27.40
CA ALA A 123 6.79 8.54 -28.85
C ALA A 123 7.52 7.32 -29.44
N GLY A 124 8.71 6.98 -28.93
CA GLY A 124 9.48 5.80 -29.34
C GLY A 124 8.83 4.47 -28.99
N MET A 125 7.99 4.43 -27.95
CA MET A 125 7.22 3.23 -27.55
C MET A 125 6.10 2.89 -28.54
N GLY A 126 5.64 3.88 -29.32
CA GLY A 126 4.65 3.72 -30.38
C GLY A 126 3.35 3.04 -29.92
N TRP A 127 2.70 2.33 -30.84
CA TRP A 127 1.45 1.60 -30.59
C TRP A 127 1.59 0.41 -29.62
N GLY A 128 2.83 -0.02 -29.31
CA GLY A 128 3.09 -1.14 -28.40
C GLY A 128 2.60 -0.87 -26.98
N ALA A 129 2.84 0.34 -26.45
CA ALA A 129 2.35 0.75 -25.13
C ALA A 129 0.82 0.75 -25.05
N PHE A 130 0.15 1.17 -26.12
CA PHE A 130 -1.30 1.13 -26.22
C PHE A 130 -1.83 -0.31 -26.26
N GLY A 131 -1.16 -1.21 -27.00
CA GLY A 131 -1.49 -2.63 -27.03
C GLY A 131 -1.38 -3.31 -25.66
N VAL A 132 -0.29 -3.05 -24.93
CA VAL A 132 -0.11 -3.56 -23.55
C VAL A 132 -1.18 -3.01 -22.62
N MET A 133 -1.49 -1.71 -22.69
CA MET A 133 -2.55 -1.10 -21.90
C MET A 133 -3.91 -1.75 -22.15
N LEU A 134 -4.28 -1.95 -23.42
CA LEU A 134 -5.51 -2.65 -23.79
C LEU A 134 -5.51 -4.11 -23.31
N ALA A 135 -4.41 -4.84 -23.47
CA ALA A 135 -4.29 -6.21 -23.00
C ALA A 135 -4.49 -6.30 -21.47
N ILE A 136 -3.92 -5.37 -20.71
CA ILE A 136 -4.10 -5.32 -19.25
C ILE A 136 -5.56 -5.00 -18.90
N LEU A 137 -6.18 -4.02 -19.57
CA LEU A 137 -7.56 -3.57 -19.32
C LEU A 137 -8.61 -4.62 -19.70
N PHE A 138 -8.50 -5.24 -20.87
CA PHE A 138 -9.53 -6.11 -21.43
C PHE A 138 -9.28 -7.61 -21.20
N VAL A 139 -8.03 -8.02 -20.95
CA VAL A 139 -7.71 -9.44 -20.75
C VAL A 139 -7.29 -9.69 -19.32
N ALA A 140 -6.17 -9.12 -18.87
CA ALA A 140 -5.63 -9.43 -17.56
C ALA A 140 -6.62 -9.10 -16.42
N ARG A 141 -7.30 -7.95 -16.51
CA ARG A 141 -8.26 -7.50 -15.49
C ARG A 141 -9.48 -8.41 -15.37
N PRO A 142 -10.29 -8.64 -16.43
CA PRO A 142 -11.41 -9.57 -16.35
C PRO A 142 -10.99 -10.96 -15.89
N VAL A 143 -9.87 -11.49 -16.40
CA VAL A 143 -9.39 -12.82 -16.03
C VAL A 143 -9.07 -12.90 -14.53
N THR A 144 -8.34 -11.93 -13.98
CA THR A 144 -8.01 -11.94 -12.53
C THR A 144 -9.25 -11.89 -11.64
N VAL A 145 -10.25 -11.08 -12.01
CA VAL A 145 -11.51 -10.98 -11.26
C VAL A 145 -12.34 -12.26 -11.40
N TRP A 146 -12.41 -12.83 -12.59
CA TRP A 146 -13.15 -14.07 -12.83
C TRP A 146 -12.53 -15.24 -12.08
N LEU A 147 -11.20 -15.38 -12.12
CA LEU A 147 -10.45 -16.39 -11.35
C LEU A 147 -10.66 -16.21 -9.83
N SER A 148 -10.59 -14.98 -9.33
CA SER A 148 -10.82 -14.69 -7.91
C SER A 148 -12.28 -14.88 -7.48
N ALA A 149 -13.22 -14.83 -8.44
CA ALA A 149 -14.65 -15.01 -8.22
C ALA A 149 -15.14 -16.43 -8.54
N ILE A 150 -14.24 -17.41 -8.71
CA ILE A 150 -14.61 -18.83 -8.80
C ILE A 150 -15.11 -19.27 -7.43
N GLY A 151 -16.38 -19.70 -7.35
CA GLY A 151 -17.03 -20.10 -6.09
C GLY A 151 -17.75 -18.98 -5.33
N SER A 152 -17.81 -17.76 -5.86
CA SER A 152 -18.59 -16.67 -5.26
C SER A 152 -20.04 -16.65 -5.77
N LYS A 153 -20.96 -16.13 -4.95
CA LYS A 153 -22.39 -15.96 -5.29
C LYS A 153 -22.66 -14.78 -6.25
N LEU A 154 -21.63 -14.22 -6.89
CA LEU A 154 -21.79 -13.03 -7.74
C LEU A 154 -22.30 -13.41 -9.13
N ASP A 155 -23.29 -12.65 -9.60
CA ASP A 155 -23.81 -12.77 -10.96
C ASP A 155 -22.81 -12.22 -12.00
N TRP A 156 -22.90 -12.67 -13.25
CA TRP A 156 -21.92 -12.34 -14.30
C TRP A 156 -21.84 -10.83 -14.56
N ARG A 157 -22.97 -10.11 -14.39
CA ARG A 157 -23.07 -8.64 -14.47
C ARG A 157 -22.27 -7.95 -13.38
N GLN A 158 -22.29 -8.50 -12.16
CA GLN A 158 -21.53 -7.96 -11.04
C GLN A 158 -20.03 -8.22 -11.23
N LYS A 159 -19.65 -9.38 -11.78
CA LYS A 159 -18.24 -9.69 -12.11
C LYS A 159 -17.69 -8.76 -13.18
N THR A 160 -18.49 -8.39 -14.18
CA THR A 160 -18.08 -7.43 -15.22
C THR A 160 -17.96 -6.01 -14.67
N VAL A 161 -18.90 -5.55 -13.84
CA VAL A 161 -18.78 -4.25 -13.16
C VAL A 161 -17.55 -4.21 -12.24
N LEU A 162 -17.31 -5.29 -11.48
CA LEU A 162 -16.15 -5.41 -10.60
C LEU A 162 -14.82 -5.48 -11.36
N ALA A 163 -14.80 -6.10 -12.54
CA ALA A 163 -13.64 -6.09 -13.44
C ALA A 163 -13.36 -4.69 -14.01
N TRP A 164 -14.39 -3.87 -14.16
CA TRP A 164 -14.30 -2.51 -14.72
C TRP A 164 -13.95 -1.45 -13.68
N ILE A 165 -14.46 -1.56 -12.45
CA ILE A 165 -14.13 -0.69 -11.32
C ILE A 165 -12.79 -1.16 -10.71
N ALA A 166 -11.69 -0.58 -11.20
CA ALA A 166 -10.35 -0.87 -10.68
C ALA A 166 -9.59 0.43 -10.35
N PRO A 167 -9.72 0.97 -9.12
CA PRO A 167 -8.90 2.09 -8.68
C PRO A 167 -7.50 1.59 -8.28
N ARG A 168 -6.53 1.60 -9.21
CA ARG A 168 -5.14 1.16 -8.93
C ARG A 168 -4.05 2.21 -9.21
N GLY A 169 -4.44 3.45 -9.50
CA GLY A 169 -3.50 4.45 -10.04
C GLY A 169 -2.39 4.89 -9.09
N ILE A 170 -2.71 5.18 -7.83
CA ILE A 170 -1.81 5.97 -6.97
C ILE A 170 -0.58 5.17 -6.53
N VAL A 171 -0.77 3.93 -6.03
CA VAL A 171 0.35 3.10 -5.55
C VAL A 171 1.23 2.65 -6.71
N ALA A 172 0.64 2.23 -7.84
CA ALA A 172 1.40 1.83 -9.01
C ALA A 172 2.22 3.01 -9.59
N ALA A 173 1.64 4.22 -9.63
CA ALA A 173 2.33 5.42 -10.07
C ALA A 173 3.53 5.77 -9.17
N ALA A 174 3.36 5.73 -7.85
CA ALA A 174 4.44 6.03 -6.91
C ALA A 174 5.60 5.03 -7.03
N VAL A 175 5.28 3.73 -7.13
CA VAL A 175 6.28 2.67 -7.30
C VAL A 175 6.99 2.79 -8.64
N SER A 176 6.27 3.07 -9.73
CA SER A 176 6.86 3.31 -11.04
C SER A 176 7.83 4.50 -11.02
N ALA A 177 7.50 5.58 -10.31
CA ALA A 177 8.38 6.73 -10.18
C ALA A 177 9.64 6.43 -9.35
N LEU A 178 9.53 5.57 -8.32
CA LEU A 178 10.67 5.14 -7.50
C LEU A 178 11.65 4.28 -8.30
N PHE A 179 11.17 3.35 -9.12
CA PHE A 179 12.01 2.46 -9.94
C PHE A 179 12.49 3.09 -11.25
N ALA A 180 11.96 4.27 -11.61
CA ALA A 180 12.46 5.06 -12.73
C ALA A 180 13.66 5.97 -12.32
N LEU A 181 14.03 6.00 -11.03
CA LEU A 181 15.25 6.62 -10.51
C LEU A 181 16.42 5.62 -10.56
#